data_AF-A0A821L6S1-F1
#
_entry.id   AF-A0A821L6S1-F1
#
_cell.length_a   1.000
_cell.length_b   1.000
_cell.length_c   1.000
_cell.angle_alpha   90.00
_cell.angle_beta   90.00
_cell.angle_gamma   90.00
#
_symmetry.space_group_name_H-M   'P 1'
#
loop_
_entity.id
_entity.type
_entity.pdbx_description
1 polymer ?
#
loop_
_entity_poly.entity_id
_entity_poly.type
_entity_poly.pdbx_seq_one_letter_code
_entity_poly.pdbx_strand_id
1 'polypeptide(L)'
;MSLSCAIETCKRKSRAICHCCNKNLCSDHFKEHVDLINSRMNPLADEINTLDNQLSLLNVDEIIDKYRQKLDKWRHECHATVDRFYEEKCQELQQCCVEKAEQEATHDDICSLKATVNGIKRDINQFEENGIVVDVNP
;
A
#
# COMPACT_ATOMS: atom_id res chain seq x y z
N MET A 1 19.40 -1.69 -76.84
CA MET A 1 20.71 -2.32 -76.56
C MET A 1 20.53 -3.23 -75.34
N SER A 2 20.95 -4.49 -75.40
CA SER A 2 20.82 -5.40 -74.26
C SER A 2 21.99 -5.21 -73.28
N LEU A 3 21.69 -4.81 -72.04
CA LEU A 3 22.69 -4.63 -70.98
C LEU A 3 23.25 -5.99 -70.54
N SER A 4 24.54 -6.04 -70.20
CA SER A 4 25.19 -7.21 -69.61
C SER A 4 24.85 -7.34 -68.12
N CYS A 5 24.98 -8.55 -67.58
CA CYS A 5 24.95 -8.75 -66.13
C CYS A 5 26.07 -7.93 -65.45
N ALA A 6 25.78 -7.36 -64.29
CA ALA A 6 26.72 -6.56 -63.50
C ALA A 6 27.80 -7.40 -62.79
N ILE A 7 27.68 -8.73 -62.82
CA ILE A 7 28.70 -9.65 -62.32
C ILE A 7 29.75 -9.85 -63.42
N GLU A 8 31.00 -9.42 -63.15
CA GLU A 8 32.08 -9.37 -64.16
C GLU A 8 32.39 -10.71 -64.82
N THR A 9 32.23 -11.81 -64.08
CA THR A 9 32.46 -13.18 -64.59
C THR A 9 31.29 -13.72 -65.42
N CYS A 10 30.16 -13.00 -65.48
CA CYS A 10 28.94 -13.46 -66.13
C CYS A 10 28.78 -12.91 -67.55
N LYS A 11 28.82 -13.81 -68.54
CA LYS A 11 28.61 -13.46 -69.96
C LYS A 11 27.14 -13.32 -70.36
N ARG A 12 26.19 -13.53 -69.44
CA ARG A 12 24.75 -13.51 -69.75
C ARG A 12 24.21 -12.09 -69.81
N LYS A 13 23.19 -11.87 -70.64
CA LYS A 13 22.45 -10.60 -70.71
C LYS A 13 21.62 -10.40 -69.43
N SER A 14 21.53 -9.16 -68.97
CA SER A 14 20.62 -8.81 -67.89
C SER A 14 19.17 -9.05 -68.29
N ARG A 15 18.37 -9.49 -67.33
CA ARG A 15 16.93 -9.76 -67.44
C ARG A 15 16.12 -9.02 -66.38
N ALA A 16 16.75 -8.58 -65.31
CA ALA A 16 16.13 -7.83 -64.22
C ALA A 16 17.11 -6.79 -63.67
N ILE A 17 16.58 -5.74 -63.06
CA ILE A 17 17.34 -4.78 -62.26
C ILE A 17 16.96 -4.96 -60.80
N CYS A 18 17.96 -5.03 -59.91
CA CYS A 18 17.69 -4.93 -58.49
C CYS A 18 17.60 -3.46 -58.10
N HIS A 19 16.44 -3.02 -57.61
CA HIS A 19 16.24 -1.62 -57.20
C HIS A 19 16.98 -1.26 -55.90
N CYS A 20 17.29 -2.23 -55.03
CA CYS A 20 18.01 -1.97 -53.79
C CYS A 20 19.46 -1.54 -54.01
N CYS A 21 20.10 -2.07 -55.05
CA CYS A 21 21.51 -1.79 -55.37
C CYS A 21 21.72 -1.20 -56.77
N ASN A 22 20.63 -0.98 -57.53
CA ASN A 22 20.59 -0.50 -58.90
C ASN A 22 21.48 -1.30 -59.89
N LYS A 23 21.59 -2.62 -59.68
CA LYS A 23 22.42 -3.51 -60.52
C LYS A 23 21.57 -4.30 -61.50
N ASN A 24 22.01 -4.33 -62.77
CA ASN A 24 21.44 -5.15 -63.82
C ASN A 24 21.93 -6.60 -63.68
N LEU A 25 21.03 -7.55 -63.40
CA LEU A 25 21.37 -8.95 -63.16
C LEU A 25 20.72 -9.86 -64.20
N CYS A 26 21.38 -10.97 -64.53
CA CYS A 26 20.72 -12.07 -65.24
C CYS A 26 19.80 -12.84 -64.27
N SER A 27 18.92 -13.68 -64.80
CA SER A 27 17.92 -14.39 -63.98
C SER A 27 18.53 -15.20 -62.82
N ASP A 28 19.62 -15.93 -63.07
CA ASP A 28 20.28 -16.76 -62.05
C ASP A 28 20.89 -15.91 -60.94
N HIS A 29 21.69 -14.89 -61.30
CA HIS A 29 22.30 -14.00 -60.30
C HIS A 29 21.27 -13.12 -59.59
N PHE A 30 20.14 -12.81 -60.22
CA PHE A 30 19.03 -12.14 -59.54
C PHE A 30 18.41 -13.04 -58.48
N LYS A 31 18.21 -14.33 -58.79
CA LYS A 31 17.70 -15.32 -57.84
C LYS A 31 18.67 -15.50 -56.67
N GLU A 32 19.96 -15.73 -56.94
CA GLU A 32 20.98 -15.83 -55.89
C GLU A 32 21.06 -14.56 -55.03
N HIS A 33 20.92 -13.39 -55.64
CA HIS A 33 20.91 -12.11 -54.93
C HIS A 33 19.68 -11.97 -54.02
N VAL A 34 18.50 -12.38 -54.49
CA VAL A 34 17.27 -12.41 -53.69
C VAL A 34 17.39 -13.43 -52.55
N ASP A 35 17.94 -14.61 -52.82
CA ASP A 35 18.17 -15.65 -51.80
C ASP A 35 19.14 -15.15 -50.72
N LEU A 36 20.22 -14.46 -51.12
CA LEU A 36 21.17 -13.84 -50.19
C LEU A 36 20.53 -12.72 -49.36
N ILE A 37 19.66 -11.90 -49.96
CA ILE A 37 18.92 -10.86 -49.22
C ILE A 37 17.98 -11.54 -48.21
N ASN A 38 17.18 -12.51 -48.65
CA ASN A 38 16.19 -13.18 -47.80
C ASN A 38 16.86 -13.94 -46.64
N SER A 39 18.00 -14.60 -46.88
CA SER A 39 18.77 -15.27 -45.82
C SER A 39 19.27 -14.33 -44.73
N ARG A 40 19.40 -13.02 -45.01
CA ARG A 40 19.76 -12.00 -44.02
C ARG A 40 18.55 -11.28 -43.44
N MET A 41 17.52 -11.06 -44.24
CA MET A 41 16.34 -10.31 -43.86
C MET A 41 15.40 -11.11 -42.95
N ASN A 42 15.26 -12.42 -43.21
CA ASN A 42 14.39 -13.28 -42.39
C ASN A 42 14.86 -13.35 -40.92
N PRO A 43 16.16 -13.59 -40.61
CA PRO A 43 16.63 -13.55 -39.23
C PRO A 43 16.39 -12.22 -38.53
N LEU A 44 16.54 -11.09 -39.24
CA LEU A 44 16.26 -9.77 -38.66
C LEU A 44 14.77 -9.57 -38.36
N ALA A 45 13.89 -10.07 -39.24
CA ALA A 45 12.45 -10.05 -38.98
C ALA A 45 12.10 -10.93 -37.77
N ASP A 46 12.71 -12.10 -37.64
CA ASP A 46 12.53 -12.99 -36.50
C ASP A 46 13.04 -12.35 -35.19
N GLU A 47 14.16 -11.64 -35.24
CA GLU A 47 14.71 -10.91 -34.09
C GLU A 47 13.80 -9.74 -33.68
N ILE A 48 13.30 -8.96 -34.64
CA ILE A 48 12.33 -7.88 -34.38
C ILE A 48 11.07 -8.45 -33.73
N ASN A 49 10.52 -9.54 -34.26
CA ASN A 49 9.34 -10.19 -33.69
C ASN A 49 9.61 -10.73 -32.28
N THR A 50 10.82 -11.23 -32.02
CA THR A 50 11.21 -11.69 -30.68
C THR A 50 11.26 -10.53 -29.70
N LEU A 51 11.87 -9.40 -30.08
CA LEU A 51 11.93 -8.19 -29.27
C LEU A 51 10.53 -7.60 -29.01
N ASP A 52 9.65 -7.59 -30.00
CA ASP A 52 8.27 -7.12 -29.86
C ASP A 52 7.45 -7.98 -28.88
N ASN A 53 7.62 -9.31 -28.94
CA ASN A 53 7.02 -10.22 -27.97
C ASN A 53 7.59 -10.00 -26.56
N GLN A 54 8.90 -9.77 -26.42
CA GLN A 54 9.53 -9.47 -25.13
C GLN A 54 9.04 -8.14 -24.55
N LEU A 55 8.89 -7.11 -25.37
CA LEU A 55 8.32 -5.82 -24.97
C LEU A 55 6.86 -5.97 -24.53
N SER A 56 6.07 -6.77 -25.25
CA SER A 56 4.69 -7.07 -24.91
C SER A 56 4.56 -7.84 -23.59
N LEU A 57 5.54 -8.69 -23.26
CA LEU A 57 5.61 -9.42 -21.98
C LEU A 57 5.96 -8.52 -20.79
N LEU A 58 6.61 -7.37 -21.02
CA LEU A 58 6.78 -6.34 -20.01
C LEU A 58 5.43 -5.65 -19.80
N ASN A 59 4.52 -6.35 -19.12
CA ASN A 59 3.20 -5.86 -18.74
C ASN A 59 3.34 -4.83 -17.62
N VAL A 60 3.81 -3.64 -17.98
CA VAL A 60 4.03 -2.51 -17.08
C VAL A 60 2.75 -2.16 -16.33
N ASP A 61 1.60 -2.28 -16.99
CA ASP A 61 0.29 -2.04 -16.39
C ASP A 61 0.02 -3.00 -15.23
N GLU A 62 0.29 -4.29 -15.39
CA GLU A 62 0.13 -5.27 -14.32
C GLU A 62 1.09 -4.99 -13.15
N ILE A 63 2.31 -4.53 -13.42
CA ILE A 63 3.26 -4.13 -12.37
C ILE A 63 2.70 -2.90 -11.62
N ILE A 64 2.26 -1.87 -12.35
CA ILE A 64 1.68 -0.66 -11.77
C ILE A 64 0.47 -0.99 -10.90
N ASP A 65 -0.44 -1.83 -11.38
CA ASP A 65 -1.65 -2.22 -10.66
C ASP A 65 -1.32 -3.00 -9.38
N LYS A 66 -0.33 -3.90 -9.41
CA LYS A 66 0.16 -4.58 -8.19
C LYS A 66 0.69 -3.59 -7.14
N TYR A 67 1.42 -2.56 -7.55
CA TYR A 67 1.92 -1.55 -6.62
C TYR A 67 0.81 -0.63 -6.10
N ARG A 68 -0.15 -0.25 -6.95
CA ARG A 68 -1.34 0.52 -6.53
C ARG A 68 -2.14 -0.24 -5.47
N GLN A 69 -2.41 -1.53 -5.68
CA GLN A 69 -3.10 -2.36 -4.68
C GLN A 69 -2.36 -2.42 -3.34
N LYS A 70 -1.03 -2.52 -3.36
CA LYS A 70 -0.22 -2.47 -2.13
C LYS A 70 -0.32 -1.13 -1.41
N LEU A 71 -0.28 -0.02 -2.16
CA LEU A 71 -0.42 1.33 -1.61
C LEU A 71 -1.82 1.54 -1.02
N ASP A 72 -2.86 1.09 -1.70
CA ASP A 72 -4.23 1.18 -1.20
C ASP A 72 -4.41 0.35 0.07
N LYS A 73 -3.87 -0.88 0.10
CA LYS A 73 -3.89 -1.70 1.31
C LYS A 73 -3.20 -0.99 2.48
N TRP A 74 -1.98 -0.48 2.25
CA TRP A 74 -1.23 0.25 3.28
C TRP A 74 -1.99 1.48 3.80
N ARG A 75 -2.60 2.25 2.90
CA ARG A 75 -3.45 3.40 3.24
C ARG A 75 -4.59 3.00 4.17
N HIS A 76 -5.34 1.94 3.83
CA HIS A 76 -6.45 1.47 4.65
C HIS A 76 -5.99 0.98 6.02
N GLU A 77 -4.89 0.23 6.09
CA GLU A 77 -4.32 -0.28 7.35
C GLU A 77 -3.85 0.86 8.27
N CYS A 78 -3.24 1.90 7.70
CA CYS A 78 -2.83 3.08 8.47
C CYS A 78 -4.04 3.82 9.06
N HIS A 79 -5.07 4.10 8.25
CA HIS A 79 -6.29 4.75 8.74
C HIS A 79 -6.95 3.92 9.85
N ALA A 80 -7.15 2.62 9.63
CA ALA A 80 -7.75 1.74 10.62
C ALA A 80 -6.95 1.68 11.94
N THR A 81 -5.62 1.76 11.87
CA THR A 81 -4.76 1.78 13.06
C THR A 81 -4.91 3.07 13.85
N VAL A 82 -4.96 4.21 13.15
CA VAL A 82 -5.17 5.52 13.78
C VAL A 82 -6.55 5.60 14.43
N ASP A 83 -7.59 5.16 13.71
CA ASP A 83 -8.97 5.18 14.19
C ASP A 83 -9.11 4.29 15.44
N ARG A 84 -8.55 3.08 15.42
CA ARG A 84 -8.55 2.19 16.58
C ARG A 84 -7.86 2.82 17.78
N PHE A 85 -6.68 3.40 17.59
CA PHE A 85 -5.95 4.04 18.68
C PHE A 85 -6.72 5.23 19.27
N TYR A 86 -7.35 6.04 18.41
CA TYR A 86 -8.20 7.14 18.85
C TYR A 86 -9.36 6.64 19.71
N GLU A 87 -10.09 5.62 19.23
CA GLU A 87 -11.23 5.03 19.94
C GLU A 87 -10.81 4.46 21.31
N GLU A 88 -9.70 3.72 21.35
CA GLU A 88 -9.13 3.19 22.59
C GLU A 88 -8.83 4.31 23.59
N LYS A 89 -8.23 5.42 23.14
CA LYS A 89 -7.92 6.55 24.02
C LYS A 89 -9.16 7.29 24.49
N CYS A 90 -10.19 7.41 23.66
CA CYS A 90 -11.47 7.96 24.08
C CYS A 90 -12.11 7.11 25.19
N GLN A 91 -12.09 5.78 25.05
CA GLN A 91 -12.62 4.85 26.05
C GLN A 91 -11.83 4.91 27.37
N GLU A 92 -10.49 4.93 27.31
CA GLU A 92 -9.64 5.08 28.50
C GLU A 92 -9.94 6.39 29.24
N LEU A 93 -10.07 7.50 28.52
CA LEU A 93 -10.39 8.80 29.10
C LEU A 93 -11.79 8.80 29.75
N GLN A 94 -12.79 8.23 29.07
CA GLN A 94 -14.14 8.13 29.60
C GLN A 94 -14.17 7.30 30.89
N GLN A 95 -13.48 6.16 30.92
CA GLN A 95 -13.38 5.30 32.09
C GLN A 95 -12.73 6.03 33.27
N CYS A 96 -11.62 6.76 33.03
CA CYS A 96 -10.96 7.55 34.06
C CYS A 96 -11.87 8.65 34.63
N CYS A 97 -12.68 9.29 33.79
CA CYS A 97 -13.66 10.28 34.24
C CYS A 97 -14.73 9.67 35.15
N VAL A 98 -15.24 8.48 34.82
CA VAL A 98 -16.23 7.78 35.66
C VAL A 98 -15.62 7.42 37.01
N GLU A 99 -14.42 6.82 37.02
CA GLU A 99 -13.73 6.44 38.26
C GLU A 99 -13.48 7.64 39.18
N LYS A 100 -13.09 8.80 38.62
CA LYS A 100 -12.93 10.02 39.40
C LYS A 100 -14.24 10.52 40.00
N ALA A 101 -15.34 10.50 39.23
CA ALA A 101 -16.65 10.92 39.72
C ALA A 101 -17.14 10.02 40.87
N GLU A 102 -16.93 8.71 40.76
CA GLU A 102 -17.27 7.76 41.84
C GLU A 102 -16.40 7.98 43.09
N GLN A 103 -15.12 8.28 42.91
CA GLN A 103 -14.20 8.55 44.01
C GLN A 103 -14.56 9.85 44.76
N GLU A 104 -14.96 10.90 44.03
CA GLU A 104 -15.47 12.15 44.62
C GLU A 104 -16.77 11.92 45.40
N ALA A 105 -17.72 11.17 44.85
CA ALA A 105 -18.96 10.82 45.56
C ALA A 105 -18.68 10.05 46.85
N THR A 106 -17.76 9.08 46.80
CA THR A 106 -17.36 8.30 47.99
C THR A 106 -16.68 9.19 49.04
N HIS A 107 -15.85 10.14 48.61
CA HIS A 107 -15.21 11.10 49.51
C HIS A 107 -16.26 11.97 50.23
N ASP A 108 -17.29 12.45 49.53
CA ASP A 108 -18.36 13.24 50.11
C ASP A 108 -19.21 12.46 51.13
N ASP A 109 -19.48 11.17 50.85
CA ASP A 109 -20.14 10.27 51.80
C ASP A 109 -19.30 10.09 53.08
N ILE A 110 -17.99 9.90 52.95
CA ILE A 110 -17.06 9.79 54.09
C ILE A 110 -17.06 11.09 54.92
N CYS A 111 -17.04 12.24 54.26
CA CYS A 111 -17.13 13.54 54.93
C CYS A 111 -18.44 13.69 55.73
N SER A 112 -19.56 13.26 55.16
CA SER A 112 -20.88 13.28 55.79
C SER A 112 -20.97 12.34 57.00
N LEU A 113 -20.44 11.11 56.86
CA LEU A 113 -20.36 10.15 57.96
C LEU A 113 -19.47 10.67 59.09
N LYS A 114 -18.31 11.25 58.76
CA LYS A 114 -17.40 11.83 59.76
C LYS A 114 -18.06 12.97 60.54
N ALA A 115 -18.82 13.83 59.87
CA ALA A 115 -19.59 14.89 60.53
C ALA A 115 -20.64 14.30 61.49
N THR A 116 -21.34 13.24 61.08
CA THR A 116 -22.33 12.54 61.90
C THR A 116 -21.70 11.91 63.14
N VAL A 117 -20.58 11.18 62.98
CA VAL A 117 -19.83 10.57 64.09
C VAL A 117 -19.36 11.63 65.09
N ASN A 118 -18.87 12.78 64.60
CA ASN A 118 -18.47 13.90 65.47
C ASN A 118 -19.66 14.55 66.19
N GLY A 119 -20.86 14.51 65.59
CA GLY A 119 -22.11 14.89 66.27
C GLY A 119 -22.41 13.95 67.43
N ILE A 120 -22.53 12.66 67.15
CA ILE A 120 -22.82 11.62 68.15
C ILE A 120 -21.80 11.65 69.30
N LYS A 121 -20.51 11.83 68.99
CA LYS A 121 -19.46 11.93 70.01
C LYS A 121 -19.66 13.11 70.96
N ARG A 122 -20.09 14.28 70.45
CA ARG A 122 -20.41 15.43 71.29
C ARG A 122 -21.61 15.16 72.19
N ASP A 123 -22.65 14.53 71.64
CA ASP A 123 -23.85 14.19 72.39
C ASP A 123 -23.52 13.23 73.54
N ILE A 124 -22.72 12.18 73.29
CA ILE A 124 -22.25 11.24 74.32
C ILE A 124 -21.49 11.97 75.44
N ASN A 125 -20.51 12.81 75.09
CA ASN A 125 -19.76 13.57 76.09
C ASN A 125 -20.69 14.45 76.95
N GLN A 126 -21.69 15.07 76.33
CA GLN A 126 -22.66 15.89 77.04
C GLN A 126 -23.56 15.06 77.98
N PHE A 127 -23.91 13.83 77.61
CA PHE A 127 -24.61 12.90 78.50
C PHE A 127 -23.75 12.43 79.68
N GLU A 128 -22.46 12.17 79.45
CA GLU A 128 -21.51 11.80 80.51
C GLU A 128 -21.30 12.95 81.52
N GLU A 129 -21.18 14.18 81.04
CA GLU A 129 -21.05 15.38 81.88
C GLU A 129 -22.33 15.69 82.67
N ASN A 130 -23.51 15.45 82.09
CA ASN A 130 -24.80 15.65 82.75
C ASN A 130 -25.26 14.46 83.63
N GLY A 131 -24.60 13.30 83.53
CA GLY A 131 -24.98 12.04 84.18
C GLY A 131 -24.55 11.89 85.64
N ILE A 132 -23.85 12.86 86.23
CA ILE A 132 -23.44 12.84 87.64
C ILE A 132 -24.37 13.72 88.49
N VAL A 133 -25.68 13.45 88.48
CA VAL A 133 -26.59 13.83 89.58
C VAL A 133 -27.72 12.79 89.65
N VAL A 134 -27.44 11.62 90.21
CA VAL A 134 -28.50 10.80 90.82
C VAL A 134 -28.09 10.59 92.27
N ASP A 135 -28.49 11.57 93.09
CA ASP A 135 -28.48 11.46 94.54
C ASP A 135 -29.55 10.43 94.93
N VAL A 136 -29.11 9.21 95.24
CA VAL A 136 -29.96 8.19 95.86
C VAL A 136 -29.76 8.32 97.36
N ASN A 137 -30.54 9.22 97.98
CA ASN A 137 -30.65 9.32 99.43
C ASN A 137 -31.68 8.26 99.93
N PRO A 138 -31.55 7.73 101.17
CA PRO A 138 -31.75 6.32 101.52
C PRO A 138 -33.21 5.90 101.71
#